data_AF-A0A7M2CDE3-F1
#
_entry.id   AF-A0A7M2CDE3-F1
#
_cell.length_a   1.000
_cell.length_b   1.000
_cell.length_c   1.000
_cell.angle_alpha   90.00
_cell.angle_beta   90.00
_cell.angle_gamma   90.00
#
_symmetry.space_group_name_H-M   'P 1'
#
loop_
_entity.id
_entity.type
_entity.pdbx_description
1 polymer ?
#
loop_
_entity_poly.entity_id
_entity_poly.type
_entity_poly.pdbx_seq_one_letter_code
_entity_poly.pdbx_strand_id
1 'polypeptide(L)'
;MGGMHGFGLKDRPLAELYRTTTGPVAFIDESYREPLHTDERPFYSMSAVIVGRDQGALVRDVLMDIPGSTYWHTTEAYRTPAGKRVIKEMIEYIAGAAEYNIVTVQTQIRKDDPSMKTARHECLGALTKELTRGSGPNAVRLLVVESRNARAHPGGDADDANVLKQLRSAGSIDRLVHVHHTSPSREPLLWAADLSVWAFRRNLAVGDKQWFEPLQDISTVLHVDGADVSVKRSNPHLPQQSPGVQQTVSHESGRGRGRGPAVASASSVVFDGSESEALARIRRIAGAAGKTVEQEVTLAVATNEPRRLVAAANAYLRQSRQPGAPAKPRTEEAITQAAQTIMKPEGSQKVKDALEQLRQQRAAAAENRPETAAPRQQKDHRPGYQR
;
A
#
# COMPACT_ATOMS: atom_id res chain seq x y z
N MET A 1 -19.39 9.91 -6.08
CA MET A 1 -18.64 8.84 -6.78
C MET A 1 -17.16 8.97 -6.41
N GLY A 2 -16.71 8.25 -5.38
CA GLY A 2 -15.28 7.98 -5.19
C GLY A 2 -14.87 6.89 -6.16
N GLY A 3 -13.67 6.95 -6.73
CA GLY A 3 -13.19 5.95 -7.69
C GLY A 3 -11.70 5.67 -7.47
N MET A 4 -11.13 4.80 -8.32
CA MET A 4 -9.68 4.54 -8.37
C MET A 4 -8.87 5.79 -8.74
N HIS A 5 -9.56 6.84 -9.21
CA HIS A 5 -9.03 8.16 -9.52
C HIS A 5 -8.90 9.00 -8.24
N GLY A 6 -7.67 9.38 -7.90
CA GLY A 6 -7.35 10.16 -6.69
C GLY A 6 -5.85 10.37 -6.52
N PHE A 7 -5.10 10.38 -7.60
CA PHE A 7 -3.65 10.54 -7.60
C PHE A 7 -3.30 11.15 -8.94
N GLY A 8 -2.27 11.99 -8.99
CA GLY A 8 -1.65 12.39 -10.25
C GLY A 8 -0.95 11.19 -10.89
N LEU A 9 -1.69 10.14 -11.25
CA LEU A 9 -1.23 8.92 -11.90
C LEU A 9 -0.44 9.32 -13.14
N LYS A 10 0.89 9.39 -12.97
CA LYS A 10 1.83 9.73 -14.05
C LYS A 10 1.86 8.60 -15.09
N ASP A 11 1.42 7.41 -14.69
CA ASP A 11 1.21 6.25 -15.54
C ASP A 11 -0.13 6.36 -16.30
N ARG A 12 -0.08 6.99 -17.48
CA ARG A 12 -1.28 7.22 -18.32
C ARG A 12 -1.98 5.91 -18.73
N PRO A 13 -1.27 4.84 -19.17
CA PRO A 13 -1.92 3.56 -19.44
C PRO A 13 -2.71 3.01 -18.25
N LEU A 14 -2.13 3.04 -17.04
CA LEU A 14 -2.83 2.58 -15.84
C LEU A 14 -4.07 3.44 -15.52
N ALA A 15 -3.96 4.76 -15.66
CA ALA A 15 -5.09 5.67 -15.44
C ALA A 15 -6.29 5.34 -16.34
N GLU A 16 -6.03 4.94 -17.59
CA GLU A 16 -7.07 4.51 -18.54
C GLU A 16 -7.69 3.16 -18.15
N LEU A 17 -6.88 2.21 -17.69
CA LEU A 17 -7.38 0.94 -17.17
C LEU A 17 -8.28 1.14 -15.94
N TYR A 18 -7.95 2.06 -15.04
CA TYR A 18 -8.83 2.40 -13.92
C TYR A 18 -10.13 3.07 -14.32
N ARG A 19 -10.12 3.86 -15.41
CA ARG A 19 -11.32 4.51 -15.93
C ARG A 19 -12.32 3.48 -16.45
N THR A 20 -11.81 2.42 -17.06
CA THR A 20 -12.60 1.40 -17.76
C THR A 20 -12.92 0.17 -16.91
N THR A 21 -12.13 -0.13 -15.88
CA THR A 21 -12.38 -1.24 -14.96
C THR A 21 -13.60 -0.95 -14.09
N THR A 22 -14.54 -1.90 -14.03
CA THR A 22 -15.79 -1.80 -13.25
C THR A 22 -15.72 -2.46 -11.88
N GLY A 23 -14.94 -3.54 -11.78
CA GLY A 23 -14.80 -4.34 -10.58
C GLY A 23 -13.65 -3.91 -9.67
N PRO A 24 -13.36 -4.68 -8.61
CA PRO A 24 -12.18 -4.48 -7.78
C PRO A 24 -10.89 -4.74 -8.57
N VAL A 25 -9.80 -4.18 -8.07
CA VAL A 25 -8.45 -4.30 -8.65
C VAL A 25 -7.56 -5.08 -7.69
N ALA A 26 -6.76 -6.00 -8.23
CA ALA A 26 -5.77 -6.73 -7.44
C ALA A 26 -4.38 -6.14 -7.63
N PHE A 27 -3.70 -5.83 -6.53
CA PHE A 27 -2.34 -5.32 -6.47
C PHE A 27 -1.40 -6.43 -6.04
N ILE A 28 -0.37 -6.71 -6.82
CA ILE A 28 0.46 -7.92 -6.66
C ILE A 28 1.92 -7.52 -6.48
N ASP A 29 2.52 -8.08 -5.44
CA ASP A 29 3.96 -8.06 -5.23
C ASP A 29 4.47 -9.45 -4.78
N GLU A 30 5.77 -9.64 -4.83
CA GLU A 30 6.43 -10.91 -4.58
C GLU A 30 7.48 -10.86 -3.47
N SER A 31 7.72 -12.02 -2.87
CA SER A 31 8.87 -12.21 -2.01
C SER A 31 9.37 -13.63 -2.10
N TYR A 32 10.68 -13.77 -1.96
CA TYR A 32 11.35 -15.06 -2.06
C TYR A 32 12.48 -15.18 -1.04
N ARG A 33 12.87 -16.42 -0.77
CA ARG A 33 14.07 -16.77 0.00
C ARG A 33 14.92 -17.67 -0.88
N GLU A 34 16.07 -17.15 -1.29
CA GLU A 34 16.97 -17.84 -2.21
C GLU A 34 17.55 -19.14 -1.60
N PRO A 35 17.93 -20.13 -2.44
CA PRO A 35 18.49 -21.42 -2.00
C PRO A 35 19.85 -21.36 -1.28
N LEU A 36 20.45 -20.17 -1.12
CA LEU A 36 21.83 -20.01 -0.64
C LEU A 36 21.96 -19.92 0.88
N HIS A 37 20.85 -19.93 1.63
CA HIS A 37 20.89 -19.98 3.09
C HIS A 37 20.79 -21.44 3.56
N THR A 38 21.83 -21.94 4.23
CA THR A 38 21.96 -23.36 4.61
C THR A 38 20.92 -23.84 5.61
N ASP A 39 20.29 -22.91 6.33
CA ASP A 39 19.46 -23.22 7.50
C ASP A 39 17.97 -22.91 7.27
N GLU A 40 17.60 -22.47 6.06
CA GLU A 40 16.24 -22.03 5.74
C GLU A 40 15.70 -22.68 4.46
N ARG A 41 14.41 -23.04 4.47
CA ARG A 41 13.75 -23.62 3.29
C ARG A 41 13.59 -22.54 2.21
N PRO A 42 14.08 -22.75 0.99
CA PRO A 42 13.88 -21.79 -0.08
C PRO A 42 12.44 -21.83 -0.59
N PHE A 43 11.88 -20.66 -0.86
CA PHE A 43 10.51 -20.52 -1.33
C PHE A 43 10.35 -19.28 -2.20
N TYR A 44 9.30 -19.31 -3.00
CA TYR A 44 8.79 -18.19 -3.76
C TYR A 44 7.34 -17.94 -3.36
N SER A 45 6.96 -16.68 -3.20
CA SER A 45 5.60 -16.30 -2.86
C SER A 45 5.18 -15.02 -3.60
N MET A 46 3.91 -14.95 -3.98
CA MET A 46 3.26 -13.75 -4.49
C MET A 46 2.01 -13.50 -3.68
N SER A 47 1.78 -12.25 -3.27
CA SER A 47 0.54 -11.86 -2.61
C SER A 47 -0.19 -10.80 -3.42
N ALA A 48 -1.50 -10.96 -3.49
CA ALA A 48 -2.41 -9.99 -4.04
C ALA A 48 -3.23 -9.35 -2.92
N VAL A 49 -3.36 -8.03 -2.92
CA VAL A 49 -4.36 -7.31 -2.11
C VAL A 49 -5.45 -6.82 -3.06
N ILE A 50 -6.69 -7.24 -2.80
CA ILE A 50 -7.85 -6.85 -3.60
C ILE A 50 -8.48 -5.61 -2.97
N VAL A 51 -8.57 -4.52 -3.75
CA VAL A 51 -9.13 -3.23 -3.30
C VAL A 51 -10.37 -2.90 -4.11
N GLY A 52 -11.43 -2.49 -3.41
CA GLY A 52 -12.67 -2.01 -4.01
C GLY A 52 -12.44 -0.76 -4.86
N ARG A 53 -13.15 -0.64 -5.99
CA ARG A 53 -12.96 0.45 -6.95
C ARG A 53 -13.19 1.83 -6.33
N ASP A 54 -14.19 1.94 -5.45
CA ASP A 54 -14.58 3.15 -4.75
C ASP A 54 -13.67 3.50 -3.58
N GLN A 55 -12.89 2.53 -3.10
CA GLN A 55 -11.95 2.66 -1.98
C GLN A 55 -10.58 3.16 -2.43
N GLY A 56 -10.16 2.84 -3.65
CA GLY A 56 -8.78 3.03 -4.11
C GLY A 56 -8.17 4.40 -3.83
N ALA A 57 -8.91 5.50 -4.03
CA ALA A 57 -8.41 6.84 -3.70
C ALA A 57 -8.13 7.02 -2.21
N LEU A 58 -9.09 6.66 -1.36
CA LEU A 58 -8.94 6.76 0.10
C LEU A 58 -7.83 5.85 0.61
N VAL A 59 -7.76 4.62 0.13
CA VAL A 59 -6.74 3.66 0.57
C VAL A 59 -5.36 4.15 0.17
N ARG A 60 -5.20 4.62 -1.06
CA ARG A 60 -3.94 5.20 -1.54
C ARG A 60 -3.51 6.38 -0.67
N ASP A 61 -4.43 7.28 -0.38
CA ASP A 61 -4.19 8.42 0.50
C ASP A 61 -3.69 7.97 1.87
N VAL A 62 -4.37 7.02 2.51
CA VAL A 62 -3.95 6.52 3.84
C VAL A 62 -2.58 5.84 3.79
N LEU A 63 -2.32 5.04 2.76
CA LEU A 63 -1.03 4.37 2.60
C LEU A 63 0.11 5.38 2.42
N MET A 64 -0.12 6.52 1.76
CA MET A 64 0.85 7.62 1.65
C MET A 64 0.94 8.45 2.94
N ASP A 65 -0.18 8.64 3.62
CA ASP A 65 -0.33 9.44 4.82
C ASP A 65 0.44 8.87 6.01
N ILE A 66 0.35 7.56 6.25
CA ILE A 66 1.00 6.87 7.37
C ILE A 66 2.53 7.09 7.38
N PRO A 67 3.28 6.81 6.29
CA PRO A 67 4.70 7.13 6.22
C PRO A 67 4.98 8.62 5.98
N GLY A 68 3.98 9.40 5.52
CA GLY A 68 4.17 10.76 5.03
C GLY A 68 5.13 10.82 3.83
N SER A 69 5.08 9.81 2.96
CA SER A 69 6.02 9.58 1.85
C SER A 69 5.27 9.31 0.55
N THR A 70 5.97 9.45 -0.57
CA THR A 70 5.48 9.10 -1.92
C THR A 70 6.09 7.80 -2.44
N TYR A 71 6.86 7.13 -1.60
CA TYR A 71 7.53 5.88 -1.91
C TYR A 71 7.64 5.02 -0.65
N TRP A 72 7.48 3.71 -0.85
CA TRP A 72 7.54 2.71 0.19
C TRP A 72 8.17 1.44 -0.35
N HIS A 73 9.02 0.83 0.47
CA HIS A 73 9.41 -0.58 0.38
C HIS A 73 9.59 -1.10 1.79
N THR A 74 8.86 -2.15 2.15
CA THR A 74 8.81 -2.64 3.54
C THR A 74 10.18 -3.12 4.02
N THR A 75 10.97 -3.73 3.12
CA THR A 75 12.34 -4.18 3.44
C THR A 75 13.26 -3.02 3.85
N GLU A 76 13.11 -1.84 3.23
CA GLU A 76 13.90 -0.66 3.58
C GLU A 76 13.44 -0.05 4.90
N ALA A 77 12.12 0.10 5.07
CA ALA A 77 11.53 0.64 6.29
C ALA A 77 11.90 -0.18 7.54
N TYR A 78 11.94 -1.50 7.41
CA TYR A 78 12.24 -2.41 8.53
C TYR A 78 13.64 -2.21 9.15
N ARG A 79 14.56 -1.56 8.44
CA ARG A 79 15.94 -1.32 8.91
C ARG A 79 16.04 -0.36 10.09
N THR A 80 14.99 0.42 10.37
CA THR A 80 15.02 1.45 11.44
C THR A 80 13.89 1.26 12.46
N PRO A 81 14.08 1.66 13.73
CA PRO A 81 13.01 1.64 14.72
C PRO A 81 11.78 2.49 14.33
N ALA A 82 12.01 3.61 13.62
CA ALA A 82 10.92 4.44 13.12
C ALA A 82 10.12 3.72 12.03
N GLY A 83 10.79 3.16 11.03
CA GLY A 83 10.11 2.42 9.96
C GLY A 83 9.38 1.17 10.46
N LYS A 84 9.88 0.47 11.48
CA LYS A 84 9.13 -0.62 12.14
C LYS A 84 7.80 -0.17 12.75
N ARG A 85 7.73 1.04 13.32
CA ARG A 85 6.46 1.60 13.82
C ARG A 85 5.49 1.90 12.67
N VAL A 86 6.00 2.46 11.57
CA VAL A 86 5.20 2.74 10.37
C VAL A 86 4.68 1.45 9.73
N ILE A 87 5.52 0.40 9.64
CA ILE A 87 5.12 -0.94 9.20
C ILE A 87 3.96 -1.46 10.04
N LYS A 88 4.07 -1.34 11.37
CA LYS A 88 3.03 -1.79 12.30
C LYS A 88 1.72 -1.02 12.08
N GLU A 89 1.78 0.29 11.95
CA GLU A 89 0.63 1.15 11.68
C GLU A 89 -0.05 0.80 10.34
N MET A 90 0.71 0.56 9.28
CA MET A 90 0.18 0.11 8.00
C MET A 90 -0.45 -1.29 8.08
N ILE A 91 0.14 -2.23 8.83
CA ILE A 91 -0.46 -3.56 9.06
C ILE A 91 -1.76 -3.42 9.83
N GLU A 92 -1.78 -2.64 10.91
CA GLU A 92 -2.99 -2.38 11.71
C GLU A 92 -4.09 -1.74 10.85
N TYR A 93 -3.72 -0.84 9.94
CA TYR A 93 -4.65 -0.26 8.96
C TYR A 93 -5.21 -1.31 7.99
N ILE A 94 -4.35 -2.13 7.37
CA ILE A 94 -4.77 -3.17 6.42
C ILE A 94 -5.66 -4.21 7.10
N ALA A 95 -5.25 -4.68 8.29
CA ALA A 95 -6.03 -5.62 9.10
C ALA A 95 -7.40 -5.04 9.51
N GLY A 96 -7.42 -3.78 9.95
CA GLY A 96 -8.63 -3.10 10.42
C GLY A 96 -9.62 -2.72 9.31
N ALA A 97 -9.19 -2.74 8.05
CA ALA A 97 -10.03 -2.39 6.92
C ALA A 97 -11.03 -3.50 6.54
N ALA A 98 -10.86 -4.74 7.02
CA ALA A 98 -11.73 -5.94 6.97
C ALA A 98 -12.37 -6.36 5.62
N GLU A 99 -12.44 -5.49 4.61
CA GLU A 99 -12.94 -5.76 3.26
C GLU A 99 -11.80 -6.09 2.28
N TYR A 100 -10.54 -5.89 2.67
CA TYR A 100 -9.43 -6.39 1.86
C TYR A 100 -9.41 -7.91 1.91
N ASN A 101 -9.23 -8.50 0.74
CA ASN A 101 -8.92 -9.91 0.61
C ASN A 101 -7.48 -10.04 0.15
N ILE A 102 -6.64 -10.62 1.01
CA ILE A 102 -5.27 -10.94 0.69
C ILE A 102 -5.23 -12.38 0.18
N VAL A 103 -4.70 -12.60 -1.02
CA VAL A 103 -4.49 -13.94 -1.57
C VAL A 103 -3.01 -14.13 -1.81
N THR A 104 -2.40 -15.07 -1.09
CA THR A 104 -0.99 -15.40 -1.22
C THR A 104 -0.85 -16.79 -1.83
N VAL A 105 -0.05 -16.91 -2.89
CA VAL A 105 0.36 -18.19 -3.46
C VAL A 105 1.83 -18.40 -3.20
N GLN A 106 2.22 -19.61 -2.79
CA GLN A 106 3.61 -20.00 -2.61
C GLN A 106 3.98 -21.32 -3.30
N THR A 107 5.26 -21.46 -3.60
CA THR A 107 5.90 -22.71 -4.03
C THR A 107 7.31 -22.81 -3.47
N GLN A 108 7.86 -24.02 -3.48
CA GLN A 108 9.27 -24.24 -3.19
C GLN A 108 10.12 -23.94 -4.42
N ILE A 109 11.21 -23.20 -4.25
CA ILE A 109 12.17 -23.00 -5.34
C ILE A 109 12.92 -24.32 -5.56
N ARG A 110 12.85 -24.84 -6.78
CA ARG A 110 13.52 -26.08 -7.16
C ARG A 110 15.01 -25.84 -7.38
N LYS A 111 15.83 -26.87 -7.14
CA LYS A 111 17.30 -26.80 -7.32
C LYS A 111 17.72 -26.50 -8.76
N ASP A 112 16.90 -26.93 -9.72
CA ASP A 112 17.10 -26.72 -11.16
C ASP A 112 16.53 -25.38 -11.65
N ASP A 113 15.95 -24.56 -10.77
CA ASP A 113 15.45 -23.21 -11.08
C ASP A 113 16.21 -22.12 -10.29
N PRO A 114 17.54 -21.95 -10.51
CA PRO A 114 18.34 -20.93 -9.82
C PRO A 114 17.90 -19.51 -10.17
N SER A 115 17.25 -19.32 -11.32
CA SER A 115 16.67 -18.04 -11.75
C SER A 115 15.33 -17.72 -11.09
N MET A 116 14.72 -18.71 -10.44
CA MET A 116 13.36 -18.68 -9.87
C MET A 116 12.27 -18.35 -10.91
N LYS A 117 12.58 -18.43 -12.21
CA LYS A 117 11.64 -18.06 -13.28
C LYS A 117 10.46 -19.00 -13.31
N THR A 118 10.69 -20.29 -13.07
CA THR A 118 9.59 -21.26 -13.06
C THR A 118 8.73 -21.10 -11.81
N ALA A 119 9.35 -20.93 -10.64
CA ALA A 119 8.64 -20.64 -9.40
C ALA A 119 7.76 -19.37 -9.52
N ARG A 120 8.29 -18.32 -10.14
CA ARG A 120 7.54 -17.09 -10.46
C ARG A 120 6.33 -17.38 -11.35
N HIS A 121 6.53 -18.09 -12.46
CA HIS A 121 5.45 -18.40 -13.41
C HIS A 121 4.35 -19.25 -12.78
N GLU A 122 4.72 -20.24 -11.96
CA GLU A 122 3.77 -21.08 -11.23
C GLU A 122 2.94 -20.26 -10.24
N CYS A 123 3.59 -19.41 -9.43
CA CYS A 123 2.91 -18.51 -8.50
C CYS A 123 1.99 -17.52 -9.23
N LEU A 124 2.50 -16.81 -10.24
CA LEU A 124 1.72 -15.84 -11.01
C LEU A 124 0.52 -16.51 -11.68
N GLY A 125 0.73 -17.69 -12.27
CA GLY A 125 -0.34 -18.42 -12.96
C GLY A 125 -1.41 -18.92 -12.00
N ALA A 126 -1.02 -19.51 -10.88
CA ALA A 126 -1.96 -19.96 -9.85
C ALA A 126 -2.72 -18.78 -9.22
N LEU A 127 -2.03 -17.69 -8.87
CA LEU A 127 -2.63 -16.49 -8.30
C LEU A 127 -3.60 -15.82 -9.29
N THR A 128 -3.20 -15.66 -10.55
CA THR A 128 -4.04 -15.07 -11.59
C THR A 128 -5.32 -15.89 -11.80
N LYS A 129 -5.21 -17.22 -11.84
CA LYS A 129 -6.39 -18.11 -11.91
C LYS A 129 -7.29 -17.89 -10.69
N GLU A 130 -6.74 -17.90 -9.48
CA GLU A 130 -7.51 -17.72 -8.25
C GLU A 130 -8.29 -16.39 -8.25
N LEU A 131 -7.58 -15.27 -8.48
CA LEU A 131 -8.14 -13.93 -8.42
C LEU A 131 -9.25 -13.70 -9.45
N THR A 132 -9.15 -14.32 -10.63
CA THR A 132 -9.99 -13.99 -11.78
C THR A 132 -11.11 -15.00 -12.06
N ARG A 133 -11.24 -16.05 -11.23
CA ARG A 133 -12.28 -17.09 -11.34
C ARG A 133 -13.71 -16.58 -11.38
N GLY A 134 -13.99 -15.44 -10.72
CA GLY A 134 -15.33 -14.86 -10.67
C GLY A 134 -15.86 -14.45 -12.05
N SER A 135 -17.18 -14.46 -12.19
CA SER A 135 -17.90 -13.89 -13.32
C SER A 135 -18.77 -12.71 -12.85
N GLY A 136 -19.13 -11.82 -13.79
CA GLY A 136 -19.97 -10.66 -13.48
C GLY A 136 -19.20 -9.37 -13.13
N PRO A 137 -19.93 -8.31 -12.76
CA PRO A 137 -19.39 -6.95 -12.66
C PRO A 137 -18.36 -6.75 -11.54
N ASN A 138 -18.41 -7.61 -10.51
CA ASN A 138 -17.50 -7.57 -9.35
C ASN A 138 -16.29 -8.51 -9.50
N ALA A 139 -16.13 -9.16 -10.65
CA ALA A 139 -14.99 -10.02 -10.88
C ALA A 139 -13.72 -9.18 -11.05
N VAL A 140 -12.60 -9.63 -10.46
CA VAL A 140 -11.30 -9.01 -10.71
C VAL A 140 -10.95 -9.21 -12.19
N ARG A 141 -10.74 -8.09 -12.88
CA ARG A 141 -10.34 -8.06 -14.30
C ARG A 141 -9.09 -7.22 -14.55
N LEU A 142 -8.57 -6.54 -13.53
CA LEU A 142 -7.32 -5.80 -13.60
C LEU A 142 -6.38 -6.27 -12.51
N LEU A 143 -5.19 -6.69 -12.92
CA LEU A 143 -4.05 -7.03 -12.07
C LEU A 143 -2.99 -5.95 -12.25
N VAL A 144 -2.62 -5.27 -11.17
CA VAL A 144 -1.52 -4.31 -11.14
C VAL A 144 -0.35 -4.98 -10.43
N VAL A 145 0.75 -5.18 -11.14
CA VAL A 145 1.90 -5.97 -10.68
C VAL A 145 3.11 -5.05 -10.57
N GLU A 146 3.92 -5.23 -9.53
CA GLU A 146 5.22 -4.56 -9.48
C GLU A 146 6.12 -5.01 -10.64
N SER A 147 6.60 -4.05 -11.44
CA SER A 147 7.58 -4.27 -12.50
C SER A 147 8.88 -4.81 -11.92
N ARG A 148 9.47 -5.81 -12.56
CA ARG A 148 10.79 -6.29 -12.14
C ARG A 148 11.85 -5.27 -12.54
N ASN A 149 12.94 -5.22 -11.75
CA ASN A 149 14.11 -4.47 -12.14
C ASN A 149 14.68 -5.02 -13.47
N ALA A 150 14.53 -4.26 -14.56
CA ALA A 150 14.92 -4.69 -15.90
C ALA A 150 16.41 -4.99 -16.06
N ARG A 151 17.27 -4.46 -15.17
CA ARG A 151 18.71 -4.75 -15.17
C ARG A 151 19.01 -6.12 -14.57
N ALA A 152 18.28 -6.49 -13.51
CA ALA A 152 18.42 -7.80 -12.86
C ALA A 152 17.64 -8.90 -13.60
N HIS A 153 16.49 -8.55 -14.19
CA HIS A 153 15.58 -9.47 -14.88
C HIS A 153 15.14 -8.91 -16.23
N PRO A 154 16.04 -8.88 -17.24
CA PRO A 154 15.69 -8.44 -18.58
C PRO A 154 14.51 -9.25 -19.14
N GLY A 155 13.47 -8.58 -19.60
CA GLY A 155 12.28 -9.23 -20.16
C GLY A 155 11.27 -9.78 -19.13
N GLY A 156 11.46 -9.55 -17.83
CA GLY A 156 10.57 -10.07 -16.79
C GLY A 156 9.09 -9.74 -16.98
N ASP A 157 8.76 -8.48 -17.28
CA ASP A 157 7.37 -8.06 -17.52
C ASP A 157 6.79 -8.70 -18.81
N ALA A 158 7.63 -8.96 -19.81
CA ALA A 158 7.23 -9.65 -21.04
C ALA A 158 7.01 -11.16 -20.82
N ASP A 159 7.80 -11.78 -19.96
CA ASP A 159 7.62 -13.16 -19.53
C ASP A 159 6.27 -13.35 -18.80
N ASP A 160 5.94 -12.45 -17.87
CA ASP A 160 4.64 -12.43 -17.19
C ASP A 160 3.48 -12.27 -18.21
N ALA A 161 3.62 -11.37 -19.17
CA ALA A 161 2.62 -11.18 -20.22
C ALA A 161 2.41 -12.45 -21.06
N ASN A 162 3.47 -13.22 -21.31
CA ASN A 162 3.39 -14.50 -22.00
C ASN A 162 2.66 -15.57 -21.17
N VAL A 163 2.90 -15.64 -19.85
CA VAL A 163 2.15 -16.52 -18.95
C VAL A 163 0.65 -16.23 -19.05
N LEU A 164 0.25 -14.96 -18.95
CA LEU A 164 -1.16 -14.60 -19.05
C LEU A 164 -1.75 -14.86 -20.44
N LYS A 165 -0.97 -14.66 -21.51
CA LYS A 165 -1.39 -15.04 -22.87
C LYS A 165 -1.69 -16.52 -22.96
N GLN A 166 -0.83 -17.38 -22.41
CA GLN A 166 -1.05 -18.83 -22.38
C GLN A 166 -2.31 -19.19 -21.58
N LEU A 167 -2.52 -18.58 -20.41
CA LEU A 167 -3.73 -18.81 -19.61
C LEU A 167 -5.02 -18.41 -20.35
N ARG A 168 -5.02 -17.28 -21.07
CA ARG A 168 -6.15 -16.85 -21.90
C ARG A 168 -6.39 -17.84 -23.04
N SER A 169 -5.35 -18.23 -23.77
CA SER A 169 -5.46 -19.19 -24.88
C SER A 169 -5.96 -20.56 -24.43
N ALA A 170 -5.60 -20.98 -23.22
CA ALA A 170 -6.09 -22.22 -22.60
C ALA A 170 -7.50 -22.09 -22.01
N GLY A 171 -8.15 -20.93 -22.08
CA GLY A 171 -9.46 -20.68 -21.47
C GLY A 171 -9.45 -20.73 -19.93
N SER A 172 -8.27 -20.71 -19.30
CA SER A 172 -8.13 -20.79 -17.84
C SER A 172 -8.46 -19.47 -17.13
N ILE A 173 -8.42 -18.35 -17.87
CA ILE A 173 -8.85 -17.03 -17.41
C ILE A 173 -9.62 -16.31 -18.52
N ASP A 174 -10.45 -15.35 -18.12
CA ASP A 174 -11.25 -14.52 -19.02
C ASP A 174 -10.34 -13.66 -19.93
N ARG A 175 -10.72 -13.50 -21.19
CA ARG A 175 -10.03 -12.63 -22.17
C ARG A 175 -9.97 -11.16 -21.75
N LEU A 176 -10.90 -10.73 -20.89
CA LEU A 176 -10.98 -9.38 -20.34
C LEU A 176 -10.05 -9.15 -19.14
N VAL A 177 -9.33 -10.18 -18.66
CA VAL A 177 -8.30 -9.98 -17.64
C VAL A 177 -7.16 -9.18 -18.25
N HIS A 178 -6.82 -8.05 -17.63
CA HIS A 178 -5.67 -7.21 -17.96
C HIS A 178 -4.60 -7.32 -16.87
N VAL A 179 -3.33 -7.24 -17.29
CA VAL A 179 -2.19 -7.05 -16.39
C VAL A 179 -1.51 -5.75 -16.76
N HIS A 180 -1.12 -4.99 -15.75
CA HIS A 180 -0.35 -3.77 -15.91
C HIS A 180 0.82 -3.78 -14.93
N HIS A 181 2.03 -3.66 -15.46
CA HIS A 181 3.25 -3.57 -14.65
C HIS A 181 3.59 -2.10 -14.37
N THR A 182 3.84 -1.77 -13.11
CA THR A 182 4.23 -0.42 -12.70
C THR A 182 5.11 -0.46 -11.44
N SER A 183 5.51 0.71 -10.90
CA SER A 183 6.36 0.78 -9.71
C SER A 183 5.58 1.27 -8.47
N PRO A 184 6.03 0.93 -7.26
CA PRO A 184 5.48 1.47 -6.01
C PRO A 184 5.48 3.00 -5.94
N SER A 185 6.40 3.66 -6.63
CA SER A 185 6.44 5.13 -6.73
C SER A 185 5.37 5.74 -7.66
N ARG A 186 4.70 4.92 -8.47
CA ARG A 186 3.65 5.33 -9.42
C ARG A 186 2.25 4.90 -8.97
N GLU A 187 2.15 3.82 -8.22
CA GLU A 187 0.89 3.32 -7.66
C GLU A 187 1.09 2.87 -6.20
N PRO A 188 0.72 3.73 -5.22
CA PRO A 188 0.89 3.41 -3.80
C PRO A 188 0.06 2.23 -3.29
N LEU A 189 -0.98 1.79 -4.03
CA LEU A 189 -1.72 0.58 -3.66
C LEU A 189 -0.86 -0.70 -3.75
N LEU A 190 0.26 -0.68 -4.49
CA LEU A 190 1.25 -1.76 -4.45
C LEU A 190 1.90 -1.93 -3.07
N TRP A 191 1.91 -0.91 -2.22
CA TRP A 191 2.53 -0.97 -0.89
C TRP A 191 1.82 -1.96 0.03
N ALA A 192 0.50 -2.12 -0.15
CA ALA A 192 -0.27 -3.11 0.59
C ALA A 192 0.16 -4.54 0.21
N ALA A 193 0.44 -4.79 -1.07
CA ALA A 193 0.92 -6.08 -1.55
C ALA A 193 2.35 -6.38 -1.08
N ASP A 194 3.27 -5.40 -1.19
CA ASP A 194 4.64 -5.46 -0.66
C ASP A 194 4.64 -5.77 0.84
N LEU A 195 3.82 -5.06 1.62
CA LEU A 195 3.69 -5.29 3.06
C LEU A 195 3.15 -6.69 3.38
N SER A 196 2.14 -7.14 2.65
CA SER A 196 1.49 -8.45 2.86
C SER A 196 2.44 -9.61 2.56
N VAL A 197 3.11 -9.58 1.41
CA VAL A 197 4.04 -10.64 1.03
C VAL A 197 5.31 -10.62 1.88
N TRP A 198 5.77 -9.44 2.31
CA TRP A 198 6.87 -9.31 3.25
C TRP A 198 6.54 -9.88 4.63
N ALA A 199 5.36 -9.56 5.17
CA ALA A 199 4.89 -10.09 6.46
C ALA A 199 4.78 -11.62 6.41
N PHE A 200 4.18 -12.14 5.33
CA PHE A 200 4.10 -13.58 5.08
C PHE A 200 5.49 -14.22 5.02
N ARG A 201 6.44 -13.62 4.29
CA ARG A 201 7.83 -14.09 4.23
C ARG A 201 8.47 -14.15 5.62
N ARG A 202 8.27 -13.16 6.49
CA ARG A 202 8.83 -13.18 7.85
C ARG A 202 8.28 -14.31 8.70
N ASN A 203 6.97 -14.55 8.61
CA ASN A 203 6.32 -15.68 9.25
C ASN A 203 6.88 -17.02 8.75
N LEU A 204 7.04 -17.17 7.43
CA LEU A 204 7.48 -18.43 6.81
C LEU A 204 8.99 -18.71 6.97
N ALA A 205 9.84 -17.71 6.73
CA ALA A 205 11.30 -17.89 6.69
C ALA A 205 11.92 -17.98 8.08
N VAL A 206 11.47 -17.14 9.02
CA VAL A 206 12.14 -16.94 10.31
C VAL A 206 11.18 -17.03 11.50
N GLY A 207 9.93 -17.47 11.29
CA GLY A 207 8.95 -17.68 12.36
C GLY A 207 8.48 -16.41 13.07
N ASP A 208 8.71 -15.24 12.48
CA ASP A 208 8.39 -13.95 13.09
C ASP A 208 6.92 -13.58 12.81
N LYS A 209 6.03 -14.16 13.62
CA LYS A 209 4.57 -14.13 13.42
C LYS A 209 3.95 -12.75 13.62
N GLN A 210 4.58 -11.87 14.41
CA GLN A 210 3.98 -10.60 14.84
C GLN A 210 3.54 -9.69 13.68
N TRP A 211 4.14 -9.86 12.50
CA TRP A 211 3.83 -9.08 11.31
C TRP A 211 2.70 -9.67 10.47
N PHE A 212 2.55 -10.99 10.45
CA PHE A 212 1.54 -11.66 9.63
C PHE A 212 0.28 -12.00 10.42
N GLU A 213 0.39 -12.24 11.73
CA GLU A 213 -0.73 -12.58 12.61
C GLU A 213 -1.92 -11.61 12.49
N PRO A 214 -1.74 -10.27 12.45
CA PRO A 214 -2.86 -9.36 12.25
C PRO A 214 -3.56 -9.50 10.88
N LEU A 215 -2.86 -10.02 9.87
CA LEU A 215 -3.36 -10.19 8.51
C LEU A 215 -3.99 -11.57 8.28
N GLN A 216 -3.83 -12.53 9.20
CA GLN A 216 -4.23 -13.93 8.98
C GLN A 216 -5.71 -14.07 8.66
N ASP A 217 -6.58 -13.38 9.39
CA ASP A 217 -8.04 -13.51 9.24
C ASP A 217 -8.55 -12.98 7.90
N ILE A 218 -7.82 -12.05 7.28
CA ILE A 218 -8.13 -11.47 5.97
C ILE A 218 -7.28 -12.07 4.83
N SER A 219 -6.49 -13.11 5.12
CA SER A 219 -5.59 -13.75 4.17
C SER A 219 -6.03 -15.17 3.80
N THR A 220 -5.90 -15.50 2.53
CA THR A 220 -5.96 -16.87 2.00
C THR A 220 -4.59 -17.25 1.49
N VAL A 221 -4.02 -18.35 1.99
CA VAL A 221 -2.68 -18.82 1.58
C VAL A 221 -2.80 -20.17 0.86
N LEU A 222 -2.31 -20.24 -0.37
CA LEU A 222 -2.39 -21.39 -1.25
C LEU A 222 -0.99 -21.86 -1.67
N HIS A 223 -0.85 -23.17 -1.89
CA HIS A 223 0.25 -23.71 -2.70
C HIS A 223 -0.08 -23.54 -4.19
N VAL A 224 0.93 -23.53 -5.07
CA VAL A 224 0.73 -23.44 -6.54
C VAL A 224 -0.16 -24.55 -7.11
N ASP A 225 -0.22 -25.71 -6.44
CA ASP A 225 -1.09 -26.83 -6.82
C ASP A 225 -2.56 -26.63 -6.39
N GLY A 226 -2.89 -25.49 -5.79
CA GLY A 226 -4.23 -25.17 -5.30
C GLY A 226 -4.56 -25.77 -3.93
N ALA A 227 -3.61 -26.46 -3.29
CA ALA A 227 -3.76 -26.92 -1.91
C ALA A 227 -3.80 -25.71 -0.97
N ASP A 228 -4.85 -25.61 -0.17
CA ASP A 228 -4.94 -24.65 0.93
C ASP A 228 -3.88 -25.02 1.98
N VAL A 229 -2.95 -24.09 2.23
CA VAL A 229 -1.85 -24.28 3.20
C VAL A 229 -2.07 -23.43 4.46
N SER A 230 -3.25 -22.83 4.62
CA SER A 230 -3.58 -21.99 5.76
C SER A 230 -3.70 -22.79 7.08
N VAL A 231 -3.25 -22.14 8.16
CA VAL A 231 -3.48 -22.55 9.55
C VAL A 231 -4.82 -21.94 9.97
N LYS A 232 -5.89 -22.74 9.99
CA LYS A 232 -7.27 -22.45 10.46
C LYS A 232 -8.01 -21.28 9.77
N ARG A 233 -9.02 -21.62 8.97
CA ARG A 233 -9.97 -20.68 8.36
C ARG A 233 -10.90 -20.03 9.39
N SER A 234 -11.06 -18.71 9.29
CA SER A 234 -12.31 -18.00 9.62
C SER A 234 -12.39 -16.70 8.85
N ASN A 235 -12.63 -16.76 7.53
CA ASN A 235 -12.97 -15.57 6.74
C ASN A 235 -14.39 -15.71 6.13
N PRO A 236 -15.39 -14.93 6.58
CA PRO A 236 -16.78 -15.02 6.12
C PRO A 236 -17.02 -14.41 4.72
N HIS A 237 -16.01 -13.82 4.08
CA HIS A 237 -16.13 -13.16 2.77
C HIS A 237 -15.76 -14.04 1.57
N LEU A 238 -15.52 -15.34 1.77
CA LEU A 238 -15.30 -16.28 0.68
C LEU A 238 -16.64 -16.79 0.12
N PRO A 239 -16.83 -16.80 -1.21
CA PRO A 239 -18.05 -17.28 -1.85
C PRO A 239 -18.38 -18.76 -1.56
N GLN A 240 -19.62 -19.06 -1.17
CA GLN A 240 -20.14 -20.43 -1.02
C GLN A 240 -20.75 -20.99 -2.32
N GLN A 241 -20.72 -22.32 -2.46
CA GLN A 241 -21.00 -23.09 -3.68
C GLN A 241 -22.45 -22.98 -4.18
N SER A 242 -22.67 -23.07 -5.51
CA SER A 242 -23.97 -23.37 -6.13
C SER A 242 -23.88 -24.57 -7.09
N PRO A 243 -24.97 -25.34 -7.30
CA PRO A 243 -24.92 -26.63 -8.00
C PRO A 243 -25.00 -26.46 -9.53
N GLY A 244 -24.03 -27.03 -10.24
CA GLY A 244 -24.20 -27.48 -11.63
C GLY A 244 -23.46 -26.68 -12.70
N VAL A 245 -22.17 -27.02 -12.93
CA VAL A 245 -21.52 -26.94 -14.26
C VAL A 245 -20.50 -28.09 -14.37
N GLN A 246 -20.55 -28.85 -15.46
CA GLN A 246 -19.71 -30.04 -15.72
C GLN A 246 -18.29 -29.69 -16.21
N GLN A 247 -17.33 -30.54 -15.81
CA GLN A 247 -15.93 -30.52 -16.24
C GLN A 247 -15.71 -31.29 -17.55
N THR A 248 -14.86 -30.75 -18.42
CA THR A 248 -14.07 -31.45 -19.43
C THR A 248 -12.62 -30.98 -19.19
N VAL A 249 -11.57 -31.79 -19.02
CA VAL A 249 -11.12 -32.96 -19.78
C VAL A 249 -10.20 -33.82 -18.88
N SER A 250 -10.16 -35.12 -19.15
CA SER A 250 -9.39 -36.20 -18.53
C SER A 250 -8.06 -36.53 -19.25
N HIS A 251 -7.07 -37.01 -18.49
CA HIS A 251 -6.20 -38.18 -18.76
C HIS A 251 -5.37 -38.46 -17.48
N GLU A 252 -5.83 -39.34 -16.59
CA GLU A 252 -5.39 -40.75 -16.38
C GLU A 252 -3.86 -40.89 -16.18
N SER A 253 -3.39 -41.15 -14.96
CA SER A 253 -3.51 -42.46 -14.31
C SER A 253 -3.26 -42.40 -12.80
N GLY A 254 -3.96 -43.24 -12.03
CA GLY A 254 -3.61 -43.56 -10.64
C GLY A 254 -4.74 -43.34 -9.63
N ARG A 255 -5.41 -44.43 -9.25
CA ARG A 255 -6.58 -44.50 -8.36
C ARG A 255 -6.33 -43.90 -6.97
N GLY A 256 -7.15 -42.93 -6.59
CA GLY A 256 -7.33 -42.49 -5.20
C GLY A 256 -8.58 -41.62 -5.09
N ARG A 257 -9.65 -42.17 -4.50
CA ARG A 257 -10.88 -41.42 -4.19
C ARG A 257 -10.56 -40.31 -3.20
N GLY A 258 -10.48 -39.08 -3.68
CA GLY A 258 -10.41 -37.86 -2.89
C GLY A 258 -11.12 -36.75 -3.65
N ARG A 259 -12.32 -36.40 -3.18
CA ARG A 259 -13.17 -35.33 -3.71
C ARG A 259 -12.47 -34.00 -3.45
N GLY A 260 -11.62 -33.53 -4.36
CA GLY A 260 -10.95 -32.24 -4.26
C GLY A 260 -11.93 -31.08 -4.44
N PRO A 261 -11.89 -30.03 -3.59
CA PRO A 261 -12.89 -28.97 -3.63
C PRO A 261 -12.63 -28.04 -4.82
N ALA A 262 -13.53 -28.07 -5.81
CA ALA A 262 -13.70 -27.01 -6.79
C ALA A 262 -14.49 -25.87 -6.13
N VAL A 263 -13.95 -24.65 -6.15
CA VAL A 263 -14.53 -23.47 -5.49
C VAL A 263 -15.01 -22.50 -6.59
N ALA A 264 -16.32 -22.47 -6.79
CA ALA A 264 -17.01 -21.50 -7.64
C ALA A 264 -17.84 -20.55 -6.78
N SER A 265 -17.43 -19.28 -6.80
CA SER A 265 -18.22 -18.05 -6.81
C SER A 265 -19.74 -18.14 -6.51
N ALA A 266 -20.14 -17.82 -5.28
CA ALA A 266 -21.27 -16.94 -4.98
C ALA A 266 -21.05 -16.21 -3.64
N SER A 267 -20.99 -14.87 -3.70
CA SER A 267 -20.83 -13.88 -2.61
C SER A 267 -19.53 -13.06 -2.70
N SER A 268 -19.42 -12.24 -3.75
CA SER A 268 -18.54 -11.08 -3.75
C SER A 268 -19.41 -9.82 -3.85
N VAL A 269 -19.43 -9.06 -2.75
CA VAL A 269 -19.57 -7.59 -2.76
C VAL A 269 -20.84 -7.08 -3.47
N VAL A 270 -22.00 -7.21 -2.85
CA VAL A 270 -23.15 -6.38 -3.25
C VAL A 270 -22.93 -4.99 -2.65
N PHE A 271 -22.73 -3.96 -3.47
CA PHE A 271 -22.86 -2.57 -3.02
C PHE A 271 -23.65 -1.75 -4.04
N ASP A 272 -24.71 -1.12 -3.54
CA ASP A 272 -25.76 -0.41 -4.30
C ASP A 272 -25.48 1.08 -4.53
N GLY A 273 -24.24 1.53 -4.35
CA GLY A 273 -23.88 2.95 -4.55
C GLY A 273 -24.09 3.85 -3.33
N SER A 274 -24.46 3.31 -2.17
CA SER A 274 -24.27 3.95 -0.86
C SER A 274 -22.80 3.85 -0.40
N GLU A 275 -22.32 4.81 0.41
CA GLU A 275 -20.98 4.75 1.03
C GLU A 275 -20.83 3.45 1.81
N SER A 276 -19.87 2.58 1.44
CA SER A 276 -19.71 1.29 2.10
C SER A 276 -19.36 1.47 3.58
N GLU A 277 -19.87 0.59 4.44
CA GLU A 277 -19.56 0.63 5.88
C GLU A 277 -18.03 0.55 6.11
N ALA A 278 -17.28 -0.12 5.24
CA ALA A 278 -15.83 -0.08 5.30
C ALA A 278 -15.22 1.25 4.88
N LEU A 279 -15.77 1.98 3.90
CA LEU A 279 -15.27 3.33 3.59
C LEU A 279 -15.37 4.24 4.84
N ALA A 280 -16.48 4.16 5.57
CA ALA A 280 -16.68 4.87 6.83
C ALA A 280 -15.74 4.39 7.95
N ARG A 281 -15.39 3.10 7.98
CA ARG A 281 -14.42 2.51 8.92
C ARG A 281 -12.98 2.93 8.61
N ILE A 282 -12.57 2.86 7.35
CA ILE A 282 -11.27 3.31 6.83
C ILE A 282 -11.05 4.79 7.18
N ARG A 283 -12.06 5.64 6.99
CA ARG A 283 -12.00 7.07 7.38
C ARG A 283 -11.79 7.26 8.88
N ARG A 284 -12.43 6.45 9.73
CA ARG A 284 -12.26 6.53 11.19
C ARG A 284 -10.84 6.14 11.62
N ILE A 285 -10.27 5.10 11.01
CA ILE A 285 -8.89 4.68 11.28
C ILE A 285 -7.90 5.75 10.80
N ALA A 286 -8.09 6.27 9.59
CA ALA A 286 -7.24 7.31 9.00
C ALA A 286 -7.26 8.64 9.77
N GLY A 287 -8.40 9.03 10.34
CA GLY A 287 -8.55 10.30 11.05
C GLY A 287 -7.84 10.38 12.41
N ALA A 288 -7.31 9.27 12.92
CA ALA A 288 -6.69 9.21 14.25
C ALA A 288 -5.19 9.57 14.25
N ALA A 289 -4.50 9.51 13.10
CA ALA A 289 -3.08 9.81 12.99
C ALA A 289 -2.86 11.32 12.73
N GLY A 290 -2.35 12.05 13.73
CA GLY A 290 -2.01 13.47 13.57
C GLY A 290 -0.76 13.65 12.69
N LYS A 291 -0.89 14.36 11.57
CA LYS A 291 0.20 14.59 10.60
C LYS A 291 0.91 15.91 10.84
N THR A 292 2.19 15.98 10.46
CA THR A 292 2.93 17.25 10.44
C THR A 292 2.58 18.07 9.20
N VAL A 293 2.84 19.37 9.26
CA VAL A 293 2.65 20.28 8.12
C VAL A 293 3.52 19.83 6.94
N GLU A 294 4.76 19.44 7.21
CA GLU A 294 5.74 19.04 6.19
C GLU A 294 5.32 17.78 5.44
N GLN A 295 4.74 16.80 6.16
CA GLN A 295 4.14 15.61 5.56
C GLN A 295 2.96 15.99 4.66
N GLU A 296 2.04 16.82 5.15
CA GLU A 296 0.87 17.27 4.38
C GLU A 296 1.25 18.06 3.11
N VAL A 297 2.31 18.88 3.16
CA VAL A 297 2.85 19.58 1.98
C VAL A 297 3.40 18.58 0.95
N THR A 298 4.19 17.61 1.42
CA THR A 298 4.78 16.56 0.57
C THR A 298 3.68 15.77 -0.14
N LEU A 299 2.66 15.38 0.61
CA LEU A 299 1.50 14.65 0.11
C LEU A 299 0.69 15.48 -0.89
N ALA A 300 0.43 16.76 -0.60
CA ALA A 300 -0.31 17.63 -1.50
C ALA A 300 0.35 17.78 -2.88
N VAL A 301 1.69 17.89 -2.93
CA VAL A 301 2.43 17.92 -4.20
C VAL A 301 2.34 16.59 -4.92
N ALA A 302 2.49 15.49 -4.19
CA ALA A 302 2.45 14.14 -4.74
C ALA A 302 1.09 13.77 -5.33
N THR A 303 0.01 14.10 -4.62
CA THR A 303 -1.36 13.84 -5.05
C THR A 303 -1.89 14.89 -6.02
N ASN A 304 -1.15 15.98 -6.23
CA ASN A 304 -1.58 17.15 -6.99
C ASN A 304 -2.92 17.69 -6.47
N GLU A 305 -3.05 17.79 -5.14
CA GLU A 305 -4.26 18.24 -4.45
C GLU A 305 -4.06 19.60 -3.77
N PRO A 306 -4.44 20.71 -4.43
CA PRO A 306 -4.35 22.06 -3.86
C PRO A 306 -5.06 22.21 -2.50
N ARG A 307 -6.14 21.45 -2.26
CA ARG A 307 -6.90 21.51 -1.01
C ARG A 307 -6.09 21.02 0.18
N ARG A 308 -5.31 19.94 0.03
CA ARG A 308 -4.39 19.44 1.07
C ARG A 308 -3.34 20.50 1.39
N LEU A 309 -2.76 21.11 0.36
CA LEU A 309 -1.77 22.17 0.56
C LEU A 309 -2.34 23.39 1.30
N VAL A 310 -3.56 23.81 0.98
CA VAL A 310 -4.25 24.89 1.69
C VAL A 310 -4.51 24.51 3.16
N ALA A 311 -4.93 23.27 3.43
CA ALA A 311 -5.11 22.80 4.80
C ALA A 311 -3.78 22.79 5.58
N ALA A 312 -2.69 22.32 4.96
CA ALA A 312 -1.34 22.31 5.52
C ALA A 312 -0.85 23.74 5.83
N ALA A 313 -0.99 24.67 4.88
CA ALA A 313 -0.63 26.07 5.04
C ALA A 313 -1.43 26.73 6.18
N ASN A 314 -2.74 26.47 6.27
CA ASN A 314 -3.57 26.98 7.35
C ASN A 314 -3.20 26.38 8.72
N ALA A 315 -2.86 25.09 8.78
CA ALA A 315 -2.35 24.48 10.00
C ALA A 315 -1.03 25.12 10.43
N TYR A 316 -0.10 25.34 9.49
CA TYR A 316 1.17 26.03 9.73
C TYR A 316 0.97 27.44 10.27
N LEU A 317 0.12 28.24 9.62
CA LEU A 317 -0.17 29.62 10.02
C LEU A 317 -0.76 29.66 11.44
N ARG A 318 -1.67 28.74 11.77
CA ARG A 318 -2.25 28.65 13.13
C ARG A 318 -1.20 28.30 14.19
N GLN A 319 -0.36 27.29 13.95
CA GLN A 319 0.72 26.91 14.86
C GLN A 319 1.73 28.05 15.04
N SER A 320 2.06 28.71 13.94
CA SER A 320 3.07 29.77 13.86
C SER A 320 2.68 31.09 14.52
N ARG A 321 1.37 31.32 14.74
CA ARG A 321 0.83 32.48 15.44
C ARG A 321 0.80 32.32 16.95
N GLN A 322 1.07 31.13 17.48
CA GLN A 322 1.13 30.94 18.93
C GLN A 322 2.33 31.69 19.54
N PRO A 323 2.18 32.34 20.71
CA PRO A 323 3.27 33.04 21.37
C PRO A 323 4.47 32.10 21.60
N GLY A 324 5.66 32.52 21.16
CA GLY A 324 6.90 31.74 21.32
C GLY A 324 7.11 30.63 20.29
N ALA A 325 6.23 30.46 19.30
CA ALA A 325 6.45 29.50 18.23
C ALA A 325 7.69 29.85 17.38
N PRO A 326 8.63 28.92 17.18
CA PRO A 326 9.83 29.19 16.39
C PRO A 326 9.49 29.36 14.91
N ALA A 327 10.23 30.24 14.23
CA ALA A 327 10.18 30.33 12.77
C ALA A 327 10.70 29.03 12.15
N LYS A 328 10.02 28.55 11.11
CA LYS A 328 10.41 27.35 10.36
C LYS A 328 10.58 27.70 8.88
N PRO A 329 11.67 28.38 8.49
CA PRO A 329 11.85 28.89 7.13
C PRO A 329 11.83 27.78 6.07
N ARG A 330 12.36 26.58 6.40
CA ARG A 330 12.28 25.41 5.52
C ARG A 330 10.85 24.98 5.22
N THR A 331 9.97 25.01 6.21
CA THR A 331 8.55 24.65 6.05
C THR A 331 7.83 25.71 5.20
N GLU A 332 8.11 27.00 5.43
CA GLU A 332 7.57 28.10 4.63
C GLU A 332 8.00 28.01 3.15
N GLU A 333 9.27 27.69 2.91
CA GLU A 333 9.81 27.48 1.57
C GLU A 333 9.15 26.27 0.88
N ALA A 334 9.02 25.15 1.59
CA ALA A 334 8.33 23.96 1.08
C ALA A 334 6.87 24.25 0.69
N ILE A 335 6.11 24.95 1.55
CA ILE A 335 4.73 25.37 1.24
C ILE A 335 4.70 26.26 -0.01
N THR A 336 5.65 27.18 -0.14
CA THR A 336 5.73 28.11 -1.27
C THR A 336 6.03 27.40 -2.59
N GLN A 337 7.04 26.53 -2.59
CA GLN A 337 7.42 25.73 -3.77
C GLN A 337 6.28 24.79 -4.19
N ALA A 338 5.62 24.14 -3.22
CA ALA A 338 4.45 23.32 -3.46
C ALA A 338 3.33 24.13 -4.13
N ALA A 339 3.03 25.33 -3.62
CA ALA A 339 1.97 26.18 -4.16
C ALA A 339 2.24 26.60 -5.61
N GLN A 340 3.50 26.89 -5.95
CA GLN A 340 3.91 27.19 -7.33
C GLN A 340 3.77 25.97 -8.25
N THR A 341 3.94 24.77 -7.71
CA THR A 341 3.91 23.52 -8.48
C THR A 341 2.48 23.08 -8.82
N ILE A 342 1.56 23.14 -7.86
CA ILE A 342 0.24 22.49 -8.00
C ILE A 342 -0.95 23.46 -8.06
N MET A 343 -0.76 24.74 -7.75
CA MET A 343 -1.85 25.73 -7.75
C MET A 343 -1.79 26.65 -8.98
N LYS A 344 -2.93 27.26 -9.32
CA LYS A 344 -2.96 28.38 -10.27
C LYS A 344 -2.15 29.57 -9.74
N PRO A 345 -1.60 30.45 -10.60
CA PRO A 345 -0.78 31.58 -10.19
C PRO A 345 -1.42 32.45 -9.09
N GLU A 346 -2.71 32.78 -9.21
CA GLU A 346 -3.45 33.55 -8.20
C GLU A 346 -3.50 32.85 -6.83
N GLY A 347 -3.68 31.51 -6.83
CA GLY A 347 -3.70 30.72 -5.60
C GLY A 347 -2.32 30.62 -4.95
N SER A 348 -1.28 30.44 -5.77
CA SER A 348 0.11 30.44 -5.32
C SER A 348 0.50 31.79 -4.70
N GLN A 349 0.08 32.90 -5.32
CA GLN A 349 0.35 34.23 -4.80
C GLN A 349 -0.30 34.46 -3.44
N LYS A 350 -1.57 34.07 -3.27
CA LYS A 350 -2.26 34.18 -1.97
C LYS A 350 -1.54 33.44 -0.84
N VAL A 351 -0.98 32.26 -1.11
CA VAL A 351 -0.20 31.50 -0.12
C VAL A 351 1.09 32.25 0.24
N LYS A 352 1.80 32.81 -0.74
CA LYS A 352 2.99 33.63 -0.51
C LYS A 352 2.68 34.87 0.34
N ASP A 353 1.63 35.60 -0.01
CA ASP A 353 1.23 36.81 0.70
C ASP A 353 0.90 36.51 2.17
N ALA A 354 0.22 35.38 2.45
CA ALA A 354 -0.11 34.97 3.80
C ALA A 354 1.12 34.61 4.65
N LEU A 355 2.13 33.97 4.04
CA LEU A 355 3.39 33.66 4.72
C LEU A 355 4.23 34.94 4.96
N GLU A 356 4.21 35.88 4.03
CA GLU A 356 4.89 37.17 4.17
C GLU A 356 4.25 38.01 5.30
N GLN A 357 2.93 38.06 5.36
CA GLN A 357 2.21 38.69 6.48
C GLN A 357 2.59 38.08 7.83
N LEU A 358 2.75 36.75 7.91
CA LEU A 358 3.22 36.08 9.13
C LEU A 358 4.64 36.52 9.53
N ARG A 359 5.55 36.68 8.56
CA ARG A 359 6.92 37.17 8.83
C ARG A 359 6.90 38.60 9.38
N GLN A 360 6.11 39.47 8.77
CA GLN A 360 5.93 40.85 9.22
C GLN A 360 5.35 40.92 10.64
N GLN A 361 4.35 40.08 10.95
CA GLN A 361 3.78 39.98 12.30
C GLN A 361 4.82 39.53 13.34
N ARG A 362 5.66 38.55 13.00
CA ARG A 362 6.74 38.08 13.89
C ARG A 362 7.81 39.15 14.11
N ALA A 363 8.20 39.89 13.08
CA ALA A 363 9.16 40.99 13.17
C ALA A 363 8.63 42.09 14.11
N ALA A 364 7.39 42.52 13.91
CA ALA A 364 6.73 43.51 14.78
C ALA A 364 6.60 43.03 16.24
N ALA A 365 6.36 41.74 16.46
CA ALA A 365 6.30 41.17 17.81
C ALA A 365 7.68 41.07 18.49
N ALA A 366 8.75 40.91 17.71
CA ALA A 366 10.12 40.92 18.22
C ALA A 366 10.57 42.32 18.62
N GLU A 367 10.19 43.34 17.84
CA GLU A 367 10.48 44.76 18.15
C GLU A 367 9.75 45.26 19.40
N ASN A 368 8.56 44.71 19.70
CA ASN A 368 7.75 45.10 20.87
C ASN A 368 8.04 44.27 22.14
N ARG A 369 9.11 43.45 22.18
CA ARG A 369 9.52 42.77 23.42
C ARG A 369 10.20 43.78 24.36
N PRO A 370 9.67 44.03 25.57
CA PRO A 370 10.35 44.89 26.55
C PRO A 370 11.70 44.28 26.93
N GLU A 371 12.75 45.11 26.93
CA GLU A 371 14.07 44.81 27.49
C GLU A 371 13.97 44.60 29.02
N THR A 372 13.42 43.48 29.48
CA THR A 372 13.47 43.12 30.89
C THR A 372 13.76 41.64 31.05
N ALA A 373 15.05 41.30 31.06
CA ALA A 373 15.66 40.36 32.01
C ALA A 373 17.18 40.30 31.76
N ALA A 374 17.92 41.28 32.28
CA ALA A 374 19.34 41.06 32.57
C ALA A 374 19.45 39.92 33.61
N PRO A 375 20.38 38.95 33.46
CA PRO A 375 20.55 37.91 34.46
C PRO A 375 21.04 38.54 35.77
N ARG A 376 20.31 38.33 36.87
CA ARG A 376 20.82 38.64 38.21
C ARG A 376 22.06 37.76 38.43
N GLN A 377 23.23 38.40 38.51
CA GLN A 377 24.46 37.78 38.99
C GLN A 377 24.20 37.20 40.39
N GLN A 378 24.15 35.87 40.47
CA GLN A 378 24.14 35.14 41.72
C GLN A 378 25.59 35.20 42.26
N LYS A 379 25.84 36.09 43.22
CA LYS A 379 27.08 36.11 44.00
C LYS A 379 27.09 34.86 44.89
N ASP A 380 27.85 33.85 44.50
CA ASP A 380 28.21 32.75 45.39
C ASP A 380 29.13 33.28 46.50
N HIS A 381 28.57 33.40 47.70
CA HIS A 381 29.34 33.42 48.95
C HIS A 381 29.63 31.97 49.36
N ARG A 382 30.89 31.54 49.22
CA ARG A 382 31.40 30.36 49.94
C ARG A 382 31.98 30.83 51.29
N PRO A 383 31.46 30.35 52.44
CA PRO A 383 32.19 30.42 53.70
C PRO A 383 33.27 29.33 53.70
N GLY A 384 34.44 29.68 54.25
CA GLY A 384 35.60 28.82 54.31
C GLY A 384 35.42 27.60 55.21
N TYR A 385 36.19 26.56 54.92
CA TYR A 385 36.55 25.51 55.87
C TYR A 385 38.08 25.48 55.97
N GLN A 386 38.58 25.93 57.12
CA GLN A 386 39.86 25.51 57.67
C GLN A 386 39.60 24.24 58.49
N ARG A 387 40.22 23.13 58.09
CA ARG A 387 41.16 22.31 58.86
C ARG A 387 41.46 21.01 58.14
#